data_AF-A0AAD1IL71-F1
#
_entry.id   AF-A0AAD1IL71-F1
#
_cell.length_a   1.000
_cell.length_b   1.000
_cell.length_c   1.000
_cell.angle_alpha   90.00
_cell.angle_beta   90.00
_cell.angle_gamma   90.00
#
_symmetry.space_group_name_H-M   'P 1'
#
loop_
_entity.id
_entity.type
_entity.pdbx_description
1 polymer ?
#
loop_
_entity_poly.entity_id
_entity_poly.type
_entity_poly.pdbx_seq_one_letter_code
_entity_poly.pdbx_strand_id
1 'polypeptide(L)'
;MQLSKIAMSPWDFTLYATENGSRVLKVMFSDGDYKVDIGRFFLIDSLAWGADDIEQLKNLAAQIRADYPDVSFPVLDKADLEILK
;
A
#
# COMPACT_ATOMS: atom_id res chain seq x y z
N MET A 1 3.50 10.42 10.52
CA MET A 1 4.69 9.76 9.92
C MET A 1 4.85 10.27 8.50
N GLN A 2 6.00 10.82 8.12
CA GLN A 2 6.19 11.40 6.78
C GLN A 2 6.37 10.30 5.73
N LEU A 3 5.65 10.42 4.61
CA LEU A 3 5.66 9.49 3.50
C LEU A 3 6.03 10.19 2.20
N SER A 4 7.07 9.67 1.55
CA SER A 4 7.53 10.07 0.23
C SER A 4 7.11 9.03 -0.81
N LYS A 5 6.43 9.44 -1.86
CA LYS A 5 5.98 8.53 -2.93
C LYS A 5 7.18 8.02 -3.72
N ILE A 6 7.33 6.69 -3.81
CA ILE A 6 8.40 6.04 -4.59
C ILE A 6 7.88 5.53 -5.93
N ALA A 7 6.76 4.80 -5.90
CA ALA A 7 6.16 4.18 -7.07
C ALA A 7 4.64 4.25 -7.00
N MET A 8 3.97 4.26 -8.16
CA MET A 8 2.51 4.25 -8.20
C MET A 8 2.00 3.47 -9.40
N SER A 9 0.89 2.77 -9.20
CA SER A 9 0.09 2.18 -10.25
C SER A 9 -1.35 2.68 -10.08
N PRO A 10 -1.85 3.52 -10.99
CA PRO A 10 -3.21 4.07 -10.90
C PRO A 10 -4.22 2.94 -10.75
N TRP A 11 -5.18 3.09 -9.84
CA TRP A 11 -6.26 2.13 -9.55
C TRP A 11 -5.81 0.82 -8.89
N ASP A 12 -4.51 0.61 -8.68
CA ASP A 12 -3.99 -0.63 -8.11
C ASP A 12 -3.31 -0.37 -6.76
N PHE A 13 -2.17 0.33 -6.75
CA PHE A 13 -1.43 0.61 -5.54
C PHE A 13 -0.59 1.90 -5.60
N THR A 14 -0.12 2.36 -4.45
CA THR A 14 0.89 3.40 -4.34
C THR A 14 1.90 3.02 -3.26
N LEU A 15 3.18 3.01 -3.61
CA LEU A 15 4.26 2.70 -2.69
C LEU A 15 4.86 4.00 -2.14
N TYR A 16 5.01 4.04 -0.82
CA TYR A 16 5.64 5.13 -0.09
C TYR A 16 6.84 4.63 0.70
N ALA A 17 7.87 5.47 0.83
CA ALA A 17 8.95 5.33 1.80
C ALA A 17 8.71 6.29 2.94
N THR A 18 9.02 5.84 4.14
CA THR A 18 9.12 6.68 5.33
C THR A 18 10.56 7.20 5.46
N GLU A 19 10.76 8.28 6.20
CA GLU A 19 12.10 8.80 6.53
C GLU A 19 12.98 7.78 7.27
N ASN A 20 12.36 6.85 7.99
CA ASN A 20 13.06 5.79 8.74
C ASN A 20 13.49 4.60 7.86
N GLY A 21 13.23 4.65 6.54
CA GLY A 21 13.53 3.56 5.61
C GLY A 21 12.44 2.50 5.50
N SER A 22 11.42 2.54 6.37
CA SER A 22 10.26 1.67 6.28
C SER A 22 9.42 1.96 5.04
N ARG A 23 8.72 0.94 4.55
CA ARG A 23 7.90 1.02 3.33
C ARG A 23 6.43 0.83 3.63
N VAL A 24 5.61 1.68 3.04
CA VAL A 24 4.15 1.64 3.19
C VAL A 24 3.51 1.46 1.81
N LEU A 25 2.74 0.40 1.66
CA LEU A 25 1.98 0.13 0.45
C LEU A 25 0.53 0.56 0.66
N LYS A 26 0.07 1.52 -0.11
CA LYS A 26 -1.35 1.85 -0.23
C LYS A 26 -1.96 0.96 -1.31
N VAL A 27 -2.90 0.11 -0.95
CA VAL A 27 -3.65 -0.75 -1.89
C VAL A 27 -5.04 -0.16 -2.08
N MET A 28 -5.45 -0.03 -3.34
CA MET A 28 -6.81 0.40 -3.70
C MET A 28 -7.73 -0.82 -3.70
N PHE A 29 -8.85 -0.70 -3.01
CA PHE A 29 -9.93 -1.68 -2.97
C PHE A 29 -11.14 -1.08 -3.68
N SER A 30 -11.84 -1.90 -4.45
CA SER A 30 -13.15 -1.54 -5.00
C SER A 30 -14.20 -2.29 -4.19
N ASP A 31 -14.94 -1.56 -3.36
CA ASP A 31 -16.00 -2.15 -2.53
C ASP A 31 -17.40 -1.76 -3.05
N GLY A 32 -18.26 -2.77 -3.19
CA GLY A 32 -19.69 -2.64 -3.50
C GLY A 32 -20.09 -2.40 -4.97
N ASP A 33 -21.38 -2.56 -5.26
CA ASP A 33 -22.03 -2.24 -6.55
C ASP A 33 -21.78 -0.80 -7.02
N TYR A 34 -21.47 0.09 -6.09
CA TYR A 34 -21.20 1.51 -6.32
C TYR A 34 -19.74 1.85 -6.60
N LYS A 35 -18.84 0.85 -6.68
CA LYS A 35 -17.40 1.02 -6.98
C LYS A 35 -16.74 2.12 -6.17
N VAL A 36 -16.80 2.02 -4.84
CA VAL A 36 -16.08 2.98 -3.99
C VAL A 36 -14.62 2.58 -3.93
N ASP A 37 -13.74 3.48 -4.38
CA ASP A 37 -12.29 3.32 -4.30
C ASP A 37 -11.79 3.62 -2.89
N ILE A 38 -11.55 2.57 -2.09
CA ILE A 38 -11.03 2.69 -0.72
C ILE A 38 -9.53 2.38 -0.75
N GLY A 39 -8.71 3.38 -0.47
CA GLY A 39 -7.27 3.20 -0.29
C GLY A 39 -6.91 2.84 1.15
N ARG A 40 -6.38 1.65 1.38
CA ARG A 40 -5.86 1.21 2.69
C ARG A 40 -4.34 1.15 2.67
N PHE A 41 -3.70 1.49 3.79
CA PHE A 41 -2.25 1.55 3.90
C PHE A 41 -1.73 0.37 4.72
N PHE A 42 -0.69 -0.28 4.24
CA PHE A 42 -0.08 -1.46 4.85
C PHE A 42 1.41 -1.25 5.02
N LEU A 43 1.93 -1.56 6.21
CA LEU A 43 3.37 -1.54 6.48
C LEU A 43 4.01 -2.82 5.93
N ILE A 44 4.95 -2.69 5.01
CA ILE A 44 5.56 -3.81 4.28
C ILE A 44 7.09 -3.92 4.53
N ASP A 45 7.50 -3.60 5.75
CA ASP A 45 8.91 -3.54 6.18
C ASP A 45 9.67 -4.87 6.01
N SER A 46 8.96 -6.00 6.11
CA SER A 46 9.55 -7.34 6.05
C SER A 46 9.86 -7.84 4.63
N LEU A 47 9.61 -7.06 3.58
CA LEU A 47 9.81 -7.52 2.20
C LEU A 47 11.25 -7.32 1.74
N ALA A 48 11.89 -8.43 1.35
CA ALA A 48 13.26 -8.45 0.83
C ALA A 48 13.42 -7.90 -0.60
N TRP A 49 12.33 -7.52 -1.28
CA TRP A 49 12.34 -7.09 -2.68
C TRP A 49 12.57 -5.59 -2.84
N GLY A 50 13.08 -5.16 -4.01
CA GLY A 50 13.32 -3.75 -4.32
C GLY A 50 12.03 -2.98 -4.57
N ALA A 51 12.04 -1.66 -4.38
CA ALA A 51 10.91 -0.80 -4.76
C ALA A 51 10.69 -0.70 -6.29
N ASP A 52 11.63 -1.24 -7.07
CA ASP A 52 11.61 -1.30 -8.54
C ASP A 52 10.81 -2.49 -9.11
N ASP A 53 10.53 -3.51 -8.29
CA ASP A 53 9.82 -4.72 -8.73
C ASP A 53 8.30 -4.48 -8.79
N ILE A 54 7.86 -3.69 -9.77
CA ILE A 54 6.45 -3.33 -9.97
C ILE A 54 5.54 -4.56 -10.09
N GLU A 55 5.99 -5.64 -10.75
CA GLU A 55 5.20 -6.88 -10.85
C GLU A 55 4.97 -7.55 -9.49
N GLN A 56 5.97 -7.58 -8.61
CA GLN A 56 5.83 -8.10 -7.25
C GLN A 56 4.87 -7.24 -6.43
N LEU A 57 4.95 -5.91 -6.56
CA LEU A 57 4.03 -5.00 -5.89
C LEU A 57 2.58 -5.17 -6.36
N LYS A 58 2.36 -5.44 -7.65
CA LYS A 58 1.03 -5.78 -8.18
C LYS A 58 0.51 -7.09 -7.59
N ASN A 59 1.33 -8.14 -7.59
CA ASN A 59 0.96 -9.43 -7.03
C ASN A 59 0.64 -9.32 -5.54
N LEU A 60 1.46 -8.58 -4.80
CA LEU A 60 1.23 -8.32 -3.37
C LEU A 60 -0.06 -7.53 -3.14
N ALA A 61 -0.31 -6.48 -3.91
CA ALA A 61 -1.56 -5.72 -3.82
C ALA A 61 -2.78 -6.59 -4.10
N ALA A 62 -2.71 -7.45 -5.13
CA ALA A 62 -3.76 -8.42 -5.44
C ALA A 62 -3.96 -9.45 -4.31
N GLN A 63 -2.87 -9.95 -3.74
CA GLN A 63 -2.91 -10.89 -2.61
C GLN A 63 -3.54 -10.23 -1.37
N ILE A 64 -3.09 -9.03 -1.00
CA ILE A 64 -3.68 -8.26 0.11
C ILE A 64 -5.18 -8.07 -0.11
N ARG A 65 -5.65 -7.80 -1.34
CA ARG A 65 -7.09 -7.70 -1.64
C ARG A 65 -7.83 -9.01 -1.44
N ALA A 66 -7.22 -10.13 -1.84
CA ALA A 66 -7.82 -11.45 -1.76
C ALA A 66 -7.89 -11.96 -0.30
N ASP A 67 -6.85 -11.70 0.49
CA ASP A 67 -6.75 -12.13 1.88
C ASP A 67 -7.49 -11.17 2.84
N TYR A 68 -7.80 -9.94 2.42
CA TYR A 68 -8.48 -8.96 3.28
C TYR A 68 -9.86 -9.47 3.75
N PRO A 69 -10.19 -9.40 5.06
CA PRO A 69 -9.49 -8.66 6.13
C PRO A 69 -8.36 -9.40 6.86
N ASP A 70 -8.09 -10.67 6.55
CA ASP A 70 -7.11 -11.54 7.23
C ASP A 70 -5.68 -11.37 6.69
N VAL A 71 -5.20 -10.12 6.61
CA VAL A 71 -3.88 -9.82 6.07
C VAL A 71 -2.82 -9.79 7.17
N SER A 72 -1.68 -10.44 6.93
CA SER A 72 -0.53 -10.47 7.87
C SER A 72 0.24 -9.15 7.96
N PHE A 73 -0.17 -8.12 7.23
CA PHE A 73 0.49 -6.81 7.22
C PHE A 73 -0.20 -5.83 8.17
N PRO A 74 0.55 -5.10 9.02
CA PRO A 74 -0.01 -4.06 9.86
C PRO A 74 -0.71 -3.00 9.01
N VAL A 75 -1.99 -2.77 9.28
CA VAL A 75 -2.76 -1.69 8.64
C VAL A 75 -2.47 -0.38 9.35
N LEU A 76 -2.19 0.66 8.56
CA LEU A 76 -2.00 2.02 9.06
C LEU A 76 -3.24 2.86 8.76
N ASP A 77 -3.67 3.63 9.74
CA ASP A 77 -4.73 4.61 9.52
C ASP A 77 -4.19 5.80 8.74
N LYS A 78 -4.98 6.31 7.81
CA LYS A 78 -4.58 7.47 7.00
C LYS A 78 -4.33 8.71 7.87
N ALA A 79 -5.00 8.83 9.02
CA ALA A 79 -4.85 9.96 9.93
C ALA A 79 -3.42 10.08 10.51
N ASP A 80 -2.72 8.96 10.67
CA ASP A 80 -1.36 8.90 11.20
C ASP A 80 -0.27 9.15 10.12
N LEU A 81 -0.68 9.31 8.86
CA LEU A 81 0.20 9.40 7.69
C LEU A 81 0.21 10.81 7.12
N GLU A 82 1.40 11.41 7.08
CA GLU A 82 1.65 12.70 6.43
C GLU A 82 2.28 12.44 5.07
N ILE A 83 1.46 12.45 4.02
CA ILE A 83 1.92 12.24 2.65
C ILE A 83 2.49 13.56 2.13
N LEU A 84 3.81 13.60 1.95
CA LEU A 84 4.50 14.72 1.31
C LEU A 84 4.16 14.71 -0.19
N LYS A 85 3.71 15.86 -0.70
CA LYS A 85 3.32 16.06 -2.10
C LYS A 85 4.50 16.36 -3.00
#